data_AF-A0A941QXI0-F1
#
_entry.id   AF-A0A941QXI0-F1
#
_cell.length_a   1.000
_cell.length_b   1.000
_cell.length_c   1.000
_cell.angle_alpha   90.00
_cell.angle_beta   90.00
_cell.angle_gamma   90.00
#
_symmetry.space_group_name_H-M   'P 1'
#
loop_
_entity.id
_entity.type
_entity.pdbx_description
1 polymer ?
#
loop_
_entity_poly.entity_id
_entity_poly.type
_entity_poly.pdbx_seq_one_letter_code
_entity_poly.pdbx_strand_id
1 'polypeptide(L)'
;MIKLGVDASYDTEVANGKLTPFTRLEYAYDISPSSNADMHYVGDSTNYRLTIDKEAVSNWSARVGADYLHDSGASTSFFYERSESIGSGLSDSVQLKLSVPF
;
A
#
# COMPACT_ATOMS: atom_id res chain seq x y z
N MET A 1 -6.52 9.15 -8.66
CA MET A 1 -6.79 8.49 -7.38
C MET A 1 -7.24 9.47 -6.29
N ILE A 2 -8.37 9.17 -5.63
CA ILE A 2 -8.71 9.70 -4.29
C ILE A 2 -8.43 8.59 -3.28
N LYS A 3 -7.90 8.95 -2.11
CA LYS A 3 -7.62 8.01 -1.01
C LYS A 3 -8.28 8.51 0.27
N LEU A 4 -8.96 7.62 0.97
CA LEU A 4 -9.57 7.87 2.26
C LEU A 4 -9.11 6.77 3.21
N GLY A 5 -8.62 7.14 4.39
CA GLY A 5 -8.12 6.15 5.35
C GLY A 5 -8.35 6.54 6.79
N VAL A 6 -8.32 5.53 7.64
CA VAL A 6 -8.34 5.65 9.10
C VAL A 6 -7.10 4.96 9.65
N ASP A 7 -6.45 5.64 10.59
CA ASP A 7 -5.34 5.11 11.37
C ASP A 7 -5.69 5.11 12.85
N ALA A 8 -5.24 4.07 13.54
CA ALA A 8 -5.32 3.96 14.99
C ALA A 8 -4.00 3.41 15.52
N SER A 9 -3.43 4.10 16.49
CA SER A 9 -2.21 3.69 17.17
C SER A 9 -2.39 3.87 18.67
N TYR A 10 -1.73 3.01 19.45
CA TYR A 10 -1.74 3.11 20.90
C TYR A 10 -0.33 3.06 21.42
N ASP A 11 0.04 4.02 22.26
CA ASP A 11 1.36 4.10 22.86
C ASP A 11 1.34 3.48 24.25
N THR A 12 2.22 2.51 24.50
CA THR A 12 2.36 1.89 25.82
C THR A 12 3.82 1.65 26.16
N GLU A 13 4.19 1.89 27.41
CA GLU A 13 5.54 1.62 27.92
C GLU A 13 5.60 0.15 28.36
N VAL A 14 6.49 -0.62 27.75
CA VAL A 14 6.66 -2.05 28.02
C VAL A 14 8.14 -2.37 28.15
N ALA A 15 8.51 -2.87 29.34
CA ALA A 15 9.89 -3.14 29.73
C ALA A 15 10.77 -1.88 29.61
N ASN A 16 11.89 -1.96 28.87
CA ASN A 16 12.86 -0.88 28.70
C ASN A 16 12.66 -0.15 27.36
N GLY A 17 11.42 0.24 27.10
CA GLY A 17 11.06 0.88 25.84
C GLY A 17 9.57 1.16 25.68
N LYS A 18 9.26 1.78 24.55
CA LYS A 18 7.91 2.14 24.13
C LYS A 18 7.44 1.22 23.02
N LEU A 19 6.33 0.53 23.23
CA LEU A 19 5.63 -0.26 22.22
C LEU A 19 4.44 0.55 21.68
N THR A 20 4.36 0.68 20.37
CA THR A 20 3.30 1.37 19.65
C THR A 20 2.66 0.40 18.64
N PRO A 21 1.69 -0.44 19.04
CA PRO A 21 0.82 -1.11 18.09
C PRO A 21 0.05 -0.10 17.24
N PHE A 22 -0.10 -0.39 15.96
CA PHE A 22 -0.87 0.43 15.03
C PHE A 22 -1.65 -0.41 14.03
N THR A 23 -2.72 0.17 13.55
CA THR A 23 -3.52 -0.33 12.43
C THR A 23 -3.89 0.83 11.52
N ARG A 24 -3.99 0.54 10.22
CA ARG A 24 -4.40 1.49 9.19
C ARG A 24 -5.28 0.78 8.19
N LEU A 25 -6.37 1.40 7.82
CA LEU A 25 -7.22 0.97 6.72
C LEU A 25 -7.33 2.14 5.74
N GLU A 26 -6.98 1.92 4.48
CA GLU A 26 -7.04 2.91 3.42
C GLU A 26 -7.87 2.34 2.25
N TYR A 27 -8.79 3.13 1.74
CA TYR A 27 -9.57 2.89 0.54
C TYR A 27 -9.18 3.93 -0.50
N ALA A 28 -8.65 3.46 -1.62
CA ALA A 28 -8.29 4.26 -2.78
C ALA A 28 -9.28 3.97 -3.91
N TYR A 29 -9.77 5.02 -4.55
CA TYR A 29 -10.63 4.93 -5.72
C TYR A 29 -9.97 5.69 -6.88
N ASP A 30 -9.77 5.02 -8.01
CA ASP A 30 -9.20 5.66 -9.19
C ASP A 30 -10.30 6.21 -10.10
N ILE A 31 -10.38 7.55 -10.16
CA ILE A 31 -11.43 8.30 -10.88
C ILE A 31 -11.12 8.42 -12.39
N SER A 32 -10.03 7.81 -12.87
CA SER A 32 -9.65 7.87 -14.28
C SER A 32 -9.13 6.51 -14.76
N PRO A 33 -10.00 5.61 -15.25
CA PRO A 33 -9.62 4.27 -15.69
C PRO A 33 -9.38 4.19 -17.21
N SER A 34 -9.18 5.31 -17.91
CA SER A 34 -9.05 5.33 -19.37
C SER A 34 -7.64 5.70 -19.81
N SER A 35 -6.73 4.74 -19.80
CA SER A 35 -5.53 4.81 -20.62
C SER A 35 -5.84 4.25 -22.02
N ASN A 36 -6.16 5.13 -22.97
CA ASN A 36 -6.23 4.74 -24.39
C ASN A 36 -4.79 4.59 -24.91
N ALA A 37 -4.35 3.36 -25.13
CA ALA A 37 -3.09 3.08 -25.80
C ALA A 37 -3.34 2.93 -27.31
N ASP A 38 -3.10 4.00 -28.08
CA ASP A 38 -3.10 3.93 -29.54
C ASP A 38 -1.78 3.29 -30.02
N MET A 39 -1.87 2.10 -30.64
CA MET A 39 -0.71 1.40 -31.21
C MET A 39 -0.69 1.59 -32.73
N HIS A 40 0.39 2.18 -33.26
CA HIS A 40 0.59 2.40 -34.69
C HIS A 40 1.69 1.46 -35.22
N TYR A 41 1.33 0.54 -36.12
CA TYR A 41 2.31 -0.28 -36.84
C TYR A 41 2.77 0.47 -38.10
N VAL A 42 4.07 0.69 -38.25
CA VAL A 42 4.69 1.38 -39.40
C VAL A 42 4.63 0.46 -40.63
N GLY A 43 3.46 0.31 -41.23
CA GLY A 43 3.28 -0.55 -42.41
C GLY A 43 1.85 -0.79 -42.91
N ASP A 44 0.82 -0.52 -42.11
CA ASP A 44 -0.58 -0.76 -42.50
C ASP A 44 -1.49 0.40 -42.06
N SER A 45 -2.39 0.84 -42.94
CA SER A 45 -3.31 1.99 -42.76
C SER A 45 -4.55 1.66 -41.91
N THR A 46 -4.42 0.75 -40.94
CA THR A 46 -5.56 0.29 -40.10
C THR A 46 -5.25 0.54 -38.63
N ASN A 47 -5.98 1.47 -38.01
CA ASN A 47 -5.85 1.77 -36.58
C ASN A 47 -6.49 0.65 -35.75
N TYR A 48 -5.69 -0.12 -35.02
CA TYR A 48 -6.19 -1.08 -34.04
C TYR A 48 -6.30 -0.39 -32.67
N ARG A 49 -7.53 -0.07 -32.25
CA ARG A 49 -7.81 0.49 -30.92
C ARG A 49 -8.02 -0.65 -29.93
N LEU A 50 -7.02 -0.95 -29.12
CA LEU A 50 -7.14 -1.89 -28.02
C LEU A 50 -7.68 -1.15 -26.80
N THR A 51 -9.01 -1.18 -26.62
CA THR A 51 -9.64 -0.65 -25.41
C THR A 51 -9.34 -1.61 -24.25
N ILE A 52 -8.39 -1.26 -23.38
CA ILE A 52 -8.12 -2.02 -22.15
C ILE A 52 -9.16 -1.59 -21.11
N ASP A 53 -10.32 -2.26 -21.13
CA ASP A 53 -11.51 -1.96 -20.31
C ASP A 53 -11.41 -2.41 -18.84
N LYS A 54 -10.21 -2.60 -18.28
CA LYS A 54 -10.03 -3.19 -16.94
C LYS A 54 -8.86 -2.58 -16.18
N GLU A 55 -8.93 -1.29 -15.93
CA GLU A 55 -8.11 -0.66 -14.90
C GLU A 55 -8.84 -0.71 -13.56
N ALA A 56 -8.16 -1.21 -12.52
CA ALA A 56 -8.75 -1.50 -11.22
C ALA A 56 -9.42 -0.25 -10.62
N VAL A 57 -10.74 -0.31 -10.48
CA VAL A 57 -11.59 0.85 -10.15
C VAL A 57 -11.46 1.24 -8.68
N SER A 58 -11.09 0.30 -7.81
CA SER A 58 -10.93 0.55 -6.38
C SER A 58 -9.91 -0.40 -5.75
N ASN A 59 -9.06 0.16 -4.90
CA ASN A 59 -8.01 -0.55 -4.19
C ASN A 59 -8.23 -0.33 -2.69
N TRP A 60 -8.28 -1.39 -1.90
CA TRP A 60 -8.27 -1.25 -0.44
C TRP A 60 -6.98 -1.83 0.11
N SER A 61 -6.44 -1.19 1.13
CA SER A 61 -5.26 -1.68 1.85
C SER A 61 -5.49 -1.63 3.35
N ALA A 62 -5.18 -2.73 4.02
CA ALA A 62 -5.13 -2.81 5.47
C ALA A 62 -3.69 -3.08 5.90
N ARG A 63 -3.21 -2.33 6.90
CA ARG A 63 -1.90 -2.50 7.51
C ARG A 63 -2.08 -2.66 9.01
N VAL A 64 -1.42 -3.67 9.58
CA VAL A 64 -1.38 -3.89 11.03
C VAL A 64 0.06 -4.14 11.43
N GLY A 65 0.50 -3.55 12.53
CA GLY A 65 1.88 -3.66 12.96
C GLY A 65 2.11 -3.15 14.37
N ALA A 66 3.37 -3.18 14.77
CA ALA A 66 3.84 -2.58 16.00
C ALA A 66 5.24 -2.02 15.78
N ASP A 67 5.45 -0.85 16.36
CA ASP A 67 6.77 -0.22 16.50
C ASP A 67 7.23 -0.39 17.95
N TYR A 68 8.49 -0.73 18.14
CA TYR A 68 9.13 -0.82 19.45
C TYR A 68 10.37 0.07 19.46
N LEU A 69 10.40 1.04 20.35
CA LEU A 69 11.54 1.91 20.58
C LEU A 69 12.18 1.52 21.91
N HIS A 70 13.39 0.99 21.86
CA HIS A 70 14.21 0.75 23.04
C HIS A 70 14.73 2.07 23.61
N ASP A 71 14.92 2.11 24.93
CA ASP A 71 15.51 3.26 25.62
C ASP A 71 16.96 3.56 25.16
N SER A 72 17.65 2.56 24.59
CA SER A 72 18.97 2.73 23.96
C SER A 72 18.93 3.54 22.64
N GLY A 73 17.73 3.92 22.18
CA GLY A 73 17.47 4.59 20.91
C GLY A 73 17.34 3.66 19.71
N ALA A 74 17.55 2.34 19.89
CA ALA A 74 17.27 1.34 18.87
C ALA A 74 15.77 1.20 18.63
N SER A 75 15.34 1.06 17.38
CA SER A 75 13.94 0.83 17.05
C SER A 75 13.76 -0.42 16.19
N THR A 76 12.67 -1.14 16.46
CA THR A 76 12.22 -2.31 15.71
C THR A 76 10.80 -2.05 15.26
N SER A 77 10.54 -2.15 13.97
CA SER A 77 9.20 -2.03 13.40
C SER A 77 8.84 -3.32 12.71
N PHE A 78 7.63 -3.82 12.96
CA PHE A 78 7.10 -4.97 12.26
C PHE A 78 5.68 -4.67 11.81
N PHE A 79 5.38 -4.90 10.53
CA PHE A 79 4.03 -4.77 10.04
C PHE A 79 3.73 -5.71 8.89
N TYR A 80 2.45 -6.05 8.79
CA TYR A 80 1.84 -6.74 7.68
C TYR A 80 0.89 -5.79 6.98
N GLU A 81 0.97 -5.75 5.66
CA GLU A 81 0.08 -5.01 4.78
C GLU A 81 -0.54 -5.96 3.77
N ARG A 82 -1.86 -5.86 3.63
CA ARG A 82 -2.62 -6.50 2.59
C ARG A 82 -3.29 -5.43 1.75
N SER A 83 -3.12 -5.51 0.44
CA SER A 83 -3.76 -4.62 -0.52
C SER A 83 -4.46 -5.45 -1.58
N GLU A 84 -5.71 -5.12 -1.87
CA GLU A 84 -6.50 -5.77 -2.92
C GLU A 84 -6.92 -4.72 -3.93
N SER A 85 -6.59 -4.97 -5.19
CA SER A 85 -7.00 -4.13 -6.32
C SER A 85 -8.14 -4.83 -7.04
N ILE A 86 -9.34 -4.27 -6.98
CA ILE A 86 -10.54 -4.84 -7.60
C ILE A 86 -10.35 -4.83 -9.12
N GLY A 87 -9.99 -5.98 -9.69
CA GLY A 87 -9.77 -6.19 -11.13
C GLY A 87 -8.32 -6.51 -11.55
N SER A 88 -7.33 -6.44 -10.64
CA SER A 88 -5.90 -6.60 -10.98
C SER A 88 -5.12 -7.58 -10.07
N GLY A 89 -5.64 -7.90 -8.87
CA GLY A 89 -5.07 -8.95 -8.02
C GLY A 89 -4.98 -8.58 -6.54
N LEU A 90 -4.46 -9.51 -5.74
CA LEU A 90 -4.16 -9.35 -4.31
C LEU A 90 -2.64 -9.23 -4.12
N SER A 91 -2.22 -8.34 -3.22
CA SER A 91 -0.83 -8.17 -2.79
C SER A 91 -0.74 -8.26 -1.27
N ASP A 92 0.13 -9.13 -0.79
CA ASP A 92 0.44 -9.32 0.62
C ASP A 92 1.92 -8.99 0.86
N SER A 93 2.19 -8.14 1.84
CA SER A 93 3.55 -7.69 2.20
C SER A 93 3.75 -7.82 3.70
N VAL A 94 4.82 -8.48 4.11
CA VAL A 94 5.32 -8.46 5.50
C VAL A 94 6.65 -7.72 5.52
N GLN A 95 6.79 -6.76 6.42
CA GLN A 95 8.01 -5.98 6.58
C GLN A 95 8.48 -5.99 8.03
N LEU A 96 9.79 -6.20 8.19
CA LEU A 96 10.50 -6.09 9.45
C LEU A 96 11.65 -5.11 9.24
N LYS A 97 11.72 -4.09 10.09
CA LYS A 97 12.74 -3.05 10.04
C LYS A 97 13.42 -2.96 11.40
N LEU A 98 14.74 -2.93 11.38
CA LEU A 98 15.60 -2.76 12.54
C LEU A 98 16.44 -1.51 12.31
N SER A 99 16.48 -0.62 13.29
CA SER A 99 17.29 0.60 13.25
C SER A 99 18.07 0.70 14.55
N VAL A 100 19.39 0.83 14.45
CA VAL A 100 20.27 0.96 15.60
C VAL A 100 20.99 2.30 15.48
N PRO A 101 20.88 3.20 16.48
CA PRO A 101 21.67 4.42 16.51
C PRO A 101 23.13 4.05 16.76
N PHE A 102 24.03 4.62 15.97
CA PHE A 102 25.48 4.47 16.07
C PHE A 102 26.14 5.82 16.33
#